data_AF-A0A354Q8R5-F1
#
_entry.id   AF-A0A354Q8R5-F1
#
_cell.length_a   1.000
_cell.length_b   1.000
_cell.length_c   1.000
_cell.angle_alpha   90.00
_cell.angle_beta   90.00
_cell.angle_gamma   90.00
#
_symmetry.space_group_name_H-M   'P 1'
#
loop_
_entity.id
_entity.type
_entity.pdbx_description
1 polymer ?
#
loop_
_entity_poly.entity_id
_entity_poly.type
_entity_poly.pdbx_seq_one_letter_code
_entity_poly.pdbx_strand_id
1 'polypeptide(L)'
;MVRNYHFQTSNQTMSKDKGKRLQKTIDALMVSYREHPEIEHIGVVALPTKESIVKLVEDIQVLLFPGLIRQESFDNLNLPHIVGQQTVSIFYRLKEFIELVLCWKASQEGENCEEQPEFGEQVENIAFEFLEYIPELRDVLSEDVDAILQGDPASVSKREIVLAYPGLQAVSVFRIAHFLHERSVPLIPRIMTEHIHSQTGIDIHPGVSIGKGLMIDHGTGIVIGETAVIKNQIRLYQGVTLGALSPQHSLANPNLKRHPTIENNVIVYSGATILGDVVIGEGSIIGGNVWLTHSIQPNSRVFLKDVDSALEVRVKAN
;
A
#
# COMPACT_ATOMS: atom_id res chain seq x y z
N MET A 1 -5.35 47.57 23.43
CA MET A 1 -6.72 47.41 23.98
C MET A 1 -7.05 45.92 23.92
N VAL A 2 -6.65 45.15 24.94
CA VAL A 2 -6.85 43.69 24.98
C VAL A 2 -8.20 43.43 25.65
N ARG A 3 -9.16 42.87 24.91
CA ARG A 3 -10.45 42.47 25.47
C ARG A 3 -10.25 41.21 26.32
N ASN A 4 -10.12 41.40 27.63
CA ASN A 4 -10.22 40.31 28.60
C ASN A 4 -11.70 39.89 28.71
N TYR A 5 -12.03 38.72 28.17
CA TYR A 5 -13.29 38.06 28.49
C TYR A 5 -13.16 37.37 29.85
N HIS A 6 -13.64 38.02 30.92
CA HIS A 6 -13.89 37.36 32.19
C HIS A 6 -15.26 36.68 32.16
N PHE A 7 -15.28 35.37 31.94
CA PHE A 7 -16.44 34.55 32.28
C PHE A 7 -16.43 34.29 33.80
N GLN A 8 -17.24 35.04 34.53
CA GLN A 8 -17.67 34.64 35.86
C GLN A 8 -18.66 33.48 35.72
N THR A 9 -18.36 32.31 36.28
CA THR A 9 -19.35 31.24 36.43
C THR A 9 -19.33 30.68 37.83
N SER A 10 -20.53 30.55 38.39
CA SER A 10 -20.87 29.81 39.61
C SER A 10 -20.36 28.37 39.52
N ASN A 11 -19.21 28.12 40.15
CA ASN A 11 -18.32 27.00 39.80
C ASN A 11 -18.78 25.59 40.24
N GLN A 12 -19.72 25.42 41.17
CA GLN A 12 -20.06 24.08 41.68
C GLN A 12 -21.28 23.42 41.00
N THR A 13 -22.34 24.18 40.70
CA THR A 13 -23.57 23.63 40.11
C THR A 13 -23.38 23.33 38.62
N MET A 14 -22.64 24.19 37.92
CA MET A 14 -22.31 24.03 36.49
C MET A 14 -21.33 22.87 36.24
N SER A 15 -20.45 22.58 37.21
CA SER A 15 -19.55 21.43 37.18
C SER A 15 -20.28 20.10 37.39
N LYS A 16 -21.28 20.07 38.29
CA LYS A 16 -22.12 18.87 38.51
C LYS A 16 -22.99 18.54 37.28
N ASP A 17 -23.48 19.57 36.58
CA ASP A 17 -24.26 19.38 35.35
C ASP A 17 -23.38 18.84 34.19
N LYS A 18 -22.16 19.36 34.04
CA LYS A 18 -21.17 18.83 33.09
C LYS A 18 -20.83 17.35 33.35
N GLY A 19 -20.61 16.97 34.62
CA GLY A 19 -20.34 15.58 34.99
C GLY A 19 -21.50 14.64 34.65
N LYS A 20 -22.74 15.04 34.93
CA LYS A 20 -23.93 14.26 34.56
C LYS A 20 -24.08 14.10 33.05
N ARG A 21 -23.83 15.17 32.29
CA ARG A 21 -23.89 15.13 30.82
C ARG A 21 -22.83 14.20 30.24
N LEU A 22 -21.60 14.27 30.74
CA LEU A 22 -20.52 13.36 30.33
C LEU A 22 -20.87 11.91 30.65
N GLN A 23 -21.35 11.62 31.86
CA GLN A 23 -21.73 10.25 32.23
C GLN A 23 -22.84 9.71 31.31
N LYS A 24 -23.86 10.53 31.01
CA LYS A 24 -24.92 10.13 30.07
C LYS A 24 -24.37 9.79 28.68
N THR A 25 -23.39 10.54 28.18
CA THR A 25 -22.73 10.23 26.91
C THR A 25 -21.91 8.95 27.00
N ILE A 26 -21.16 8.74 28.08
CA ILE A 26 -20.41 7.50 28.31
C ILE A 26 -21.36 6.31 28.31
N ASP A 27 -22.46 6.38 29.06
CA ASP A 27 -23.45 5.30 29.14
C ASP A 27 -24.06 5.02 27.76
N ALA A 28 -24.36 6.06 26.97
CA ALA A 28 -24.87 5.91 25.61
C ALA A 28 -23.83 5.29 24.65
N LEU A 29 -22.55 5.64 24.79
CA LEU A 29 -21.47 5.01 24.03
C LEU A 29 -21.34 3.53 24.40
N MET A 30 -21.39 3.18 25.69
CA MET A 30 -21.34 1.78 26.13
C MET A 30 -22.51 0.95 25.59
N VAL A 31 -23.68 1.56 25.36
CA VAL A 31 -24.81 0.92 24.66
C VAL A 31 -24.49 0.76 23.18
N SER A 32 -24.08 1.84 22.51
CA SER A 32 -23.73 1.83 21.09
C SER A 32 -22.67 0.78 20.77
N TYR A 33 -21.71 0.57 21.67
CA TYR A 33 -20.65 -0.41 21.49
C TYR A 33 -21.19 -1.84 21.43
N ARG A 34 -22.14 -2.15 22.32
CA ARG A 34 -22.84 -3.45 22.32
C ARG A 34 -23.77 -3.64 21.12
N GLU A 35 -24.28 -2.54 20.54
CA GLU A 35 -25.15 -2.58 19.36
C GLU A 35 -24.37 -2.77 18.05
N HIS A 36 -23.07 -2.48 18.03
CA HIS A 36 -22.20 -2.55 16.85
C HIS A 36 -20.92 -3.38 17.09
N PRO A 37 -21.01 -4.64 17.55
CA PRO A 37 -19.84 -5.47 17.86
C PRO A 37 -18.95 -5.74 16.63
N GLU A 38 -19.46 -5.58 15.41
CA GLU A 38 -18.76 -5.85 14.14
C GLU A 38 -17.63 -4.85 13.81
N ILE A 39 -17.63 -3.68 14.44
CA ILE A 39 -16.58 -2.64 14.24
C ILE A 39 -15.76 -2.42 15.51
N GLU A 40 -15.82 -3.36 16.46
CA GLU A 40 -15.13 -3.28 17.75
C GLU A 40 -14.20 -4.45 17.98
N HIS A 41 -13.17 -4.20 18.78
CA HIS A 41 -12.20 -5.21 19.19
C HIS A 41 -11.84 -5.02 20.67
N ILE A 42 -12.71 -5.50 21.58
CA ILE A 42 -12.60 -5.28 23.03
C ILE A 42 -12.42 -6.62 23.75
N GLY A 43 -11.32 -6.78 24.50
CA GLY A 43 -11.10 -7.93 25.40
C GLY A 43 -10.84 -9.28 24.72
N VAL A 44 -10.48 -9.26 23.44
CA VAL A 44 -10.22 -10.42 22.56
C VAL A 44 -8.72 -10.54 22.24
N VAL A 45 -8.34 -11.56 21.45
CA VAL A 45 -6.97 -11.81 20.96
C VAL A 45 -6.29 -10.51 20.52
N ALA A 46 -5.06 -10.26 20.97
CA ALA A 46 -4.35 -9.03 20.66
C ALA A 46 -4.07 -8.89 19.14
N LEU A 47 -4.01 -7.65 18.66
CA LEU A 47 -3.65 -7.31 17.28
C LEU A 47 -2.45 -6.37 17.30
N PRO A 48 -1.54 -6.43 16.29
CA PRO A 48 -0.48 -5.47 16.15
C PRO A 48 -1.06 -4.08 15.88
N THR A 49 -0.50 -3.05 16.51
CA THR A 49 -0.92 -1.67 16.24
C THR A 49 -0.48 -1.24 14.84
N LYS A 50 -1.26 -0.34 14.23
CA LYS A 50 -0.91 0.24 12.92
C LYS A 50 0.46 0.91 12.95
N GLU A 51 0.76 1.61 14.04
CA GLU A 51 2.02 2.33 14.26
C GLU A 51 3.21 1.36 14.29
N SER A 52 3.07 0.20 14.93
CA SER A 52 4.12 -0.81 15.00
C SER A 52 4.37 -1.48 13.64
N ILE A 53 3.32 -1.72 12.85
CA ILE A 53 3.46 -2.23 11.47
C ILE A 53 4.19 -1.21 10.59
N VAL A 54 3.82 0.07 10.67
CA VAL A 54 4.51 1.15 9.95
C VAL A 54 5.98 1.20 10.34
N LYS A 55 6.29 1.08 11.64
CA LYS A 55 7.68 1.10 12.10
C LYS A 55 8.49 -0.08 11.58
N LEU A 56 7.87 -1.26 11.51
CA LEU A 56 8.48 -2.45 10.91
C LEU A 56 8.84 -2.22 9.45
N VAL A 57 7.95 -1.62 8.65
CA VAL A 57 8.20 -1.27 7.25
C VAL A 57 9.39 -0.32 7.12
N GLU A 58 9.43 0.75 7.92
CA GLU A 58 10.54 1.71 7.91
C GLU A 58 11.89 1.03 8.19
N ASP A 59 11.94 0.11 9.15
CA ASP A 59 13.18 -0.60 9.48
C ASP A 59 13.57 -1.62 8.39
N ILE A 60 12.60 -2.27 7.74
CA ILE A 60 12.87 -3.10 6.55
C ILE A 60 13.46 -2.23 5.42
N GLN A 61 12.93 -1.03 5.20
CA GLN A 61 13.46 -0.11 4.19
C GLN A 61 14.92 0.31 4.48
N VAL A 62 15.34 0.37 5.75
CA VAL A 62 16.75 0.59 6.11
C VAL A 62 17.64 -0.58 5.63
N LEU A 63 17.17 -1.83 5.75
CA LEU A 63 17.89 -2.99 5.21
C LEU A 63 17.93 -2.99 3.67
N LEU A 64 16.84 -2.56 3.02
CA LEU A 64 16.77 -2.49 1.55
C LEU A 64 17.72 -1.41 1.00
N PHE A 65 17.77 -0.26 1.66
CA PHE A 65 18.48 0.95 1.20
C PHE A 65 19.39 1.55 2.30
N PRO A 66 20.44 0.82 2.73
CA PRO A 66 21.29 1.25 3.83
C PRO A 66 21.99 2.57 3.51
N GLY A 67 21.93 3.51 4.46
CA GLY A 67 22.53 4.84 4.35
C GLY A 67 21.75 5.88 3.53
N LEU A 68 20.60 5.50 2.95
CA LEU A 68 19.77 6.44 2.18
C LEU A 68 18.49 6.81 2.94
N ILE A 69 17.73 5.83 3.44
CA ILE A 69 16.42 6.09 4.08
C ILE A 69 16.56 6.69 5.48
N ARG A 70 17.61 6.31 6.22
CA ARG A 70 17.94 6.87 7.53
C ARG A 70 19.41 7.28 7.54
N GLN A 71 19.69 8.52 7.93
CA GLN A 71 21.04 9.03 8.10
C GLN A 71 21.67 8.47 9.38
N GLU A 72 22.10 7.21 9.32
CA GLU A 72 23.03 6.64 10.30
C GLU A 72 24.44 6.75 9.71
N SER A 73 25.45 7.01 10.54
CA SER A 73 26.84 7.01 10.09
C SER A 73 27.31 5.57 9.90
N PHE A 74 27.16 5.04 8.69
CA PHE A 74 27.64 3.70 8.33
C PHE A 74 29.09 3.74 7.88
N ASP A 75 29.89 2.81 8.41
CA ASP A 75 31.19 2.44 7.88
C ASP A 75 31.28 0.90 7.73
N ASN A 76 32.35 0.42 7.11
CA ASN A 76 32.51 -1.02 6.88
C ASN A 76 32.67 -1.83 8.17
N LEU A 77 33.00 -1.19 9.30
CA LEU A 77 33.19 -1.86 10.58
C LEU A 77 31.86 -2.02 11.32
N ASN A 78 30.98 -1.00 11.29
CA ASN A 78 29.72 -1.04 12.02
C ASN A 78 28.55 -1.62 11.22
N LEU A 79 28.60 -1.56 9.88
CA LEU A 79 27.49 -1.98 9.01
C LEU A 79 27.05 -3.43 9.26
N PRO A 80 27.95 -4.44 9.36
CA PRO A 80 27.53 -5.82 9.63
C PRO A 80 26.81 -5.98 10.97
N HIS A 81 27.21 -5.21 11.99
CA HIS A 81 26.59 -5.25 13.32
C HIS A 81 25.21 -4.61 13.33
N ILE A 82 25.05 -3.46 12.67
CA ILE A 82 23.76 -2.78 12.57
C ILE A 82 22.78 -3.62 11.76
N VAL A 83 23.20 -4.12 10.59
CA VAL A 83 22.39 -5.01 9.76
C VAL A 83 22.01 -6.25 10.56
N GLY A 84 22.95 -6.90 11.26
CA GLY A 84 22.66 -8.08 12.08
C GLY A 84 21.62 -7.79 13.18
N GLN A 85 21.78 -6.70 13.92
CA GLN A 85 20.83 -6.31 14.96
C GLN A 85 19.44 -5.98 14.39
N GLN A 86 19.38 -5.24 13.29
CA GLN A 86 18.12 -4.88 12.63
C GLN A 86 17.41 -6.11 12.08
N THR A 87 18.13 -7.03 11.42
CA THR A 87 17.59 -8.29 10.91
C THR A 87 16.96 -9.11 12.03
N VAL A 88 17.64 -9.28 13.17
CA VAL A 88 17.11 -10.00 14.33
C VAL A 88 15.90 -9.28 14.92
N SER A 89 15.93 -7.95 15.01
CA SER A 89 14.77 -7.19 15.51
C SER A 89 13.56 -7.27 14.57
N ILE A 90 13.78 -7.31 13.26
CA ILE A 90 12.72 -7.47 12.25
C ILE A 90 12.11 -8.86 12.38
N PHE A 91 12.94 -9.90 12.51
CA PHE A 91 12.49 -11.28 12.71
C PHE A 91 11.48 -11.41 13.86
N TYR A 92 11.87 -11.02 15.07
CA TYR A 92 11.02 -11.22 16.25
C TYR A 92 9.71 -10.42 16.18
N ARG A 93 9.76 -9.18 15.69
CA ARG A 93 8.55 -8.35 15.53
C ARG A 93 7.64 -8.88 14.44
N LEU A 94 8.20 -9.31 13.30
CA LEU A 94 7.42 -9.87 12.21
C LEU A 94 6.74 -11.18 12.65
N LYS A 95 7.49 -12.07 13.32
CA LYS A 95 6.97 -13.30 13.93
C LYS A 95 5.79 -12.98 14.85
N GLU A 96 5.98 -12.09 15.82
CA GLU A 96 4.94 -11.66 16.75
C GLU A 96 3.70 -11.12 16.02
N PHE A 97 3.88 -10.24 15.03
CA PHE A 97 2.75 -9.64 14.33
C PHE A 97 1.97 -10.67 13.51
N ILE A 98 2.67 -11.59 12.82
CA ILE A 98 2.05 -12.69 12.07
C ILE A 98 1.26 -13.60 13.03
N GLU A 99 1.85 -13.95 14.16
CA GLU A 99 1.21 -14.77 15.20
C GLU A 99 -0.11 -14.13 15.67
N LEU A 100 -0.07 -12.84 16.04
CA LEU A 100 -1.24 -12.10 16.51
C LEU A 100 -2.37 -12.07 15.47
N VAL A 101 -2.07 -11.78 14.20
CA VAL A 101 -3.12 -11.66 13.18
C VAL A 101 -3.67 -13.01 12.72
N LEU A 102 -2.85 -14.06 12.73
CA LEU A 102 -3.30 -15.42 12.43
C LEU A 102 -4.13 -15.99 13.59
N CYS A 103 -3.71 -15.78 14.85
CA CYS A 103 -4.50 -16.16 16.03
C CYS A 103 -5.84 -15.42 16.05
N TRP A 104 -5.83 -14.12 15.73
CA TRP A 104 -7.05 -13.35 15.58
C TRP A 104 -7.98 -13.96 14.53
N LYS A 105 -7.47 -14.26 13.33
CA LYS A 105 -8.26 -14.89 12.26
C LYS A 105 -8.84 -16.24 12.69
N ALA A 106 -8.03 -17.11 13.29
CA ALA A 106 -8.47 -18.40 13.81
C ALA A 106 -9.61 -18.24 14.84
N SER A 107 -9.49 -17.26 15.75
CA SER A 107 -10.53 -16.99 16.76
C SER A 107 -11.85 -16.55 16.14
N GLN A 108 -11.82 -15.85 15.00
CA GLN A 108 -13.02 -15.47 14.25
C GLN A 108 -13.69 -16.67 13.56
N GLU A 109 -12.90 -17.71 13.27
CA GLU A 109 -13.36 -18.98 12.70
C GLU A 109 -13.78 -20.00 13.78
N GLY A 110 -13.68 -19.62 15.06
CA GLY A 110 -14.01 -20.45 16.22
C GLY A 110 -12.91 -21.42 16.65
N GLU A 111 -11.69 -21.23 16.13
CA GLU A 111 -10.52 -22.04 16.43
C GLU A 111 -9.64 -21.40 17.52
N ASN A 112 -8.93 -22.24 18.28
CA ASN A 112 -7.95 -21.79 19.28
C ASN A 112 -6.53 -22.01 18.74
N CYS A 113 -5.77 -20.93 18.58
CA CYS A 113 -4.42 -21.02 18.04
C CYS A 113 -3.41 -21.68 19.01
N GLU A 114 -3.66 -21.66 20.32
CA GLU A 114 -2.79 -22.30 21.31
C GLU A 114 -2.86 -23.84 21.26
N GLU A 115 -3.89 -24.39 20.62
CA GLU A 115 -4.15 -25.83 20.55
C GLU A 115 -3.45 -26.51 19.35
N GLN A 116 -2.75 -25.76 18.50
CA GLN A 116 -2.12 -26.27 17.27
C GLN A 116 -0.60 -26.04 17.25
N PRO A 117 0.24 -27.05 17.50
CA PRO A 117 1.71 -26.90 17.46
C PRO A 117 2.27 -26.48 16.09
N GLU A 118 1.63 -26.93 15.01
CA GLU A 118 2.01 -26.59 13.62
C GLU A 118 1.88 -25.09 13.33
N PHE A 119 1.05 -24.38 14.09
CA PHE A 119 0.85 -22.94 13.97
C PHE A 119 2.14 -22.16 14.26
N GLY A 120 2.83 -22.50 15.36
CA GLY A 120 4.07 -21.82 15.73
C GLY A 120 5.19 -22.03 14.70
N GLU A 121 5.28 -23.23 14.13
CA GLU A 121 6.21 -23.56 13.06
C GLU A 121 5.89 -22.77 11.78
N GLN A 122 4.61 -22.67 11.40
CA GLN A 122 4.16 -21.87 10.27
C GLN A 122 4.56 -20.40 10.41
N VAL A 123 4.28 -19.78 11.56
CA VAL A 123 4.63 -18.37 11.83
C VAL A 123 6.14 -18.15 11.69
N GLU A 124 6.93 -19.04 12.30
CA GLU A 124 8.39 -18.94 12.29
C GLU A 124 8.96 -19.12 10.88
N ASN A 125 8.44 -20.08 10.11
CA ASN A 125 8.82 -20.31 8.72
C ASN A 125 8.53 -19.08 7.85
N ILE A 126 7.35 -18.47 7.94
CA ILE A 126 7.02 -17.26 7.17
C ILE A 126 7.99 -16.12 7.52
N ALA A 127 8.34 -15.95 8.80
CA ALA A 127 9.26 -14.91 9.22
C ALA A 127 10.69 -15.15 8.68
N PHE A 128 11.19 -16.39 8.69
CA PHE A 128 12.49 -16.73 8.10
C PHE A 128 12.50 -16.58 6.59
N GLU A 129 11.50 -17.12 5.89
CA GLU A 129 11.36 -16.96 4.44
C GLU A 129 11.38 -15.48 4.03
N PHE A 130 10.78 -14.60 4.84
CA PHE A 130 10.83 -13.17 4.57
C PHE A 130 12.25 -12.61 4.64
N LEU A 131 13.04 -12.99 5.65
CA LEU A 131 14.44 -12.55 5.75
C LEU A 131 15.28 -13.08 4.59
N GLU A 132 15.05 -14.32 4.18
CA GLU A 132 15.69 -14.95 3.02
C GLU A 132 15.29 -14.28 1.70
N TYR A 133 14.09 -13.70 1.64
CA TYR A 133 13.59 -12.92 0.51
C TYR A 133 14.21 -11.52 0.42
N ILE A 134 14.66 -10.91 1.53
CA ILE A 134 15.19 -9.53 1.51
C ILE A 134 16.31 -9.31 0.47
N PRO A 135 17.33 -10.17 0.33
CA PRO A 135 18.35 -10.02 -0.71
C PRO A 135 17.77 -10.03 -2.13
N GLU A 136 16.85 -10.95 -2.44
CA GLU A 136 16.18 -11.01 -3.74
C GLU A 136 15.34 -9.75 -3.99
N LEU A 137 14.62 -9.27 -2.97
CA LEU A 137 13.86 -8.02 -3.04
C LEU A 137 14.77 -6.83 -3.36
N ARG A 138 16.00 -6.78 -2.82
CA ARG A 138 16.97 -5.73 -3.16
C ARG A 138 17.39 -5.79 -4.63
N ASP A 139 17.58 -6.98 -5.19
CA ASP A 139 17.91 -7.14 -6.60
C ASP A 139 16.75 -6.65 -7.49
N VAL A 140 15.51 -7.04 -7.17
CA VAL A 140 14.31 -6.57 -7.89
C VAL A 140 14.15 -5.05 -7.80
N LEU A 141 14.33 -4.46 -6.62
CA LEU A 141 14.24 -3.02 -6.44
C LEU A 141 15.38 -2.28 -7.14
N SER A 142 16.56 -2.91 -7.30
CA SER A 142 17.62 -2.33 -8.13
C SER A 142 17.20 -2.25 -9.60
N GLU A 143 16.51 -3.27 -10.12
CA GLU A 143 15.95 -3.24 -11.48
C GLU A 143 14.85 -2.17 -11.62
N ASP A 144 14.01 -1.99 -10.59
CA ASP A 144 13.00 -0.90 -10.57
C ASP A 144 13.67 0.49 -10.57
N VAL A 145 14.74 0.69 -9.79
CA VAL A 145 15.54 1.93 -9.80
C VAL A 145 16.17 2.19 -11.17
N ASP A 146 16.69 1.14 -11.82
CA ASP A 146 17.24 1.23 -13.18
C ASP A 146 16.16 1.60 -14.21
N ALA A 147 14.96 1.03 -14.09
CA ALA A 147 13.84 1.35 -14.96
C ALA A 147 13.39 2.81 -14.81
N ILE A 148 13.33 3.32 -13.57
CA ILE A 148 13.01 4.74 -13.30
C ILE A 148 14.09 5.65 -13.90
N LEU A 149 15.37 5.38 -13.64
CA LEU A 149 16.47 6.19 -14.16
C LEU A 149 16.48 6.26 -15.69
N GLN A 150 16.17 5.15 -16.37
CA GLN A 150 16.12 5.10 -17.84
C GLN A 150 14.85 5.75 -18.41
N GLY A 151 13.76 5.76 -17.66
CA GLY A 151 12.47 6.23 -18.13
C GLY A 151 12.16 7.69 -17.80
N ASP A 152 12.79 8.27 -16.77
CA ASP A 152 12.67 9.68 -16.40
C ASP A 152 13.96 10.48 -16.75
N PRO A 153 13.95 11.27 -17.84
CA PRO A 153 15.10 12.09 -18.22
C PRO A 153 15.47 13.19 -17.22
N ALA A 154 14.59 13.53 -16.26
CA ALA A 154 14.85 14.54 -15.24
C ALA A 154 15.62 13.97 -14.04
N SER A 155 15.65 12.66 -13.87
CA SER A 155 16.37 12.01 -12.78
C SER A 155 17.89 12.19 -12.92
N VAL A 156 18.56 12.62 -11.84
CA VAL A 156 20.00 12.93 -11.89
C VAL A 156 20.87 11.78 -11.36
N SER A 157 20.31 10.90 -10.52
CA SER A 157 21.03 9.73 -9.99
C SER A 157 20.11 8.67 -9.39
N LYS A 158 20.60 7.42 -9.30
CA LYS A 158 19.94 6.33 -8.56
C LYS A 158 19.66 6.68 -7.09
N ARG A 159 20.56 7.45 -6.45
CA ARG A 159 20.42 7.85 -5.05
C ARG A 159 19.27 8.82 -4.85
N GLU A 160 19.10 9.77 -5.76
CA GLU A 160 17.95 10.68 -5.76
C GLU A 160 16.64 9.89 -5.86
N ILE A 161 16.59 8.91 -6.76
CA ILE A 161 15.42 8.04 -6.95
C ILE A 161 15.06 7.34 -5.64
N VAL A 162 16.03 6.71 -4.98
CA VAL A 162 15.80 6.03 -3.69
C VAL A 162 15.31 6.98 -2.59
N LEU A 163 15.83 8.20 -2.55
CA LEU A 163 15.53 9.17 -1.50
C LEU A 163 14.17 9.87 -1.67
N ALA A 164 13.76 10.14 -2.91
CA ALA A 164 12.71 11.13 -3.17
C ALA A 164 11.58 10.65 -4.09
N TYR A 165 11.72 9.53 -4.81
CA TYR A 165 10.71 9.15 -5.81
C TYR A 165 9.57 8.36 -5.16
N PRO A 166 8.32 8.88 -5.18
CA PRO A 166 7.19 8.23 -4.51
C PRO A 166 6.81 6.90 -5.16
N GLY A 167 7.05 6.75 -6.47
CA GLY A 167 6.84 5.50 -7.20
C GLY A 167 7.66 4.34 -6.63
N LEU A 168 8.96 4.55 -6.38
CA LEU A 168 9.80 3.52 -5.77
C LEU A 168 9.39 3.23 -4.33
N GLN A 169 9.04 4.27 -3.55
CA GLN A 169 8.57 4.08 -2.17
C GLN A 169 7.31 3.20 -2.14
N ALA A 170 6.32 3.49 -2.98
CA ALA A 170 5.10 2.69 -3.11
C ALA A 170 5.39 1.24 -3.51
N VAL A 171 6.21 1.03 -4.56
CA VAL A 171 6.57 -0.32 -5.01
C VAL A 171 7.34 -1.10 -3.95
N SER A 172 8.25 -0.46 -3.20
CA SER A 172 9.01 -1.12 -2.14
C SER A 172 8.12 -1.66 -1.03
N VAL A 173 7.16 -0.87 -0.56
CA VAL A 173 6.22 -1.27 0.49
C VAL A 173 5.22 -2.29 -0.04
N PHE A 174 4.75 -2.10 -1.28
CA PHE A 174 3.89 -3.08 -1.94
C PHE A 174 4.57 -4.46 -2.04
N ARG A 175 5.84 -4.55 -2.45
CA ARG A 175 6.53 -5.85 -2.59
C ARG A 175 6.70 -6.57 -1.24
N ILE A 176 6.94 -5.81 -0.15
CA ILE A 176 6.93 -6.35 1.22
C ILE A 176 5.54 -6.90 1.58
N ALA A 177 4.49 -6.12 1.32
CA ALA A 177 3.12 -6.51 1.59
C ALA A 177 2.69 -7.73 0.76
N HIS A 178 3.07 -7.77 -0.52
CA HIS A 178 2.76 -8.85 -1.46
C HIS A 178 3.33 -10.18 -0.97
N PHE A 179 4.59 -10.20 -0.51
CA PHE A 179 5.18 -11.40 0.09
C PHE A 179 4.30 -11.98 1.20
N LEU A 180 3.87 -11.14 2.15
CA LEU A 180 3.04 -11.57 3.27
C LEU A 180 1.64 -11.99 2.81
N HIS A 181 1.09 -11.31 1.79
CA HIS A 181 -0.20 -11.65 1.20
C HIS A 181 -0.21 -13.03 0.55
N GLU A 182 0.83 -13.37 -0.21
CA GLU A 182 0.99 -14.70 -0.83
C GLU A 182 1.11 -15.82 0.21
N ARG A 183 1.52 -15.50 1.44
CA ARG A 183 1.53 -16.41 2.60
C ARG A 183 0.23 -16.39 3.41
N SER A 184 -0.84 -15.79 2.86
CA SER A 184 -2.15 -15.68 3.50
C SER A 184 -2.14 -14.96 4.85
N VAL A 185 -1.16 -14.08 5.11
CA VAL A 185 -1.12 -13.27 6.32
C VAL A 185 -2.24 -12.22 6.25
N PRO A 186 -3.23 -12.23 7.17
CA PRO A 186 -4.34 -11.29 7.15
C PRO A 186 -3.92 -9.91 7.66
N LEU A 187 -4.72 -8.89 7.33
CA LEU A 187 -4.62 -7.49 7.79
C LEU A 187 -3.32 -6.74 7.43
N ILE A 188 -2.16 -7.24 7.85
CA ILE A 188 -0.85 -6.59 7.73
C ILE A 188 -0.55 -6.13 6.29
N PRO A 189 -0.69 -6.97 5.24
CA PRO A 189 -0.41 -6.53 3.88
C PRO A 189 -1.24 -5.31 3.47
N ARG A 190 -2.54 -5.31 3.81
CA ARG A 190 -3.44 -4.22 3.44
C ARG A 190 -3.16 -2.96 4.24
N ILE A 191 -2.81 -3.09 5.52
CA ILE A 191 -2.38 -1.95 6.36
C ILE A 191 -1.12 -1.29 5.75
N MET A 192 -0.16 -2.10 5.29
CA MET A 192 1.06 -1.61 4.64
C MET A 192 0.75 -0.85 3.34
N THR A 193 -0.08 -1.42 2.45
CA THR A 193 -0.41 -0.77 1.17
C THR A 193 -1.26 0.48 1.35
N GLU A 194 -2.23 0.49 2.28
CA GLU A 194 -3.03 1.69 2.58
C GLU A 194 -2.20 2.78 3.27
N HIS A 195 -1.20 2.40 4.07
CA HIS A 195 -0.27 3.36 4.64
C HIS A 195 0.53 4.07 3.54
N ILE A 196 1.14 3.34 2.61
CA ILE A 196 1.94 3.97 1.55
C ILE A 196 1.07 4.70 0.53
N HIS A 197 -0.16 4.23 0.30
CA HIS A 197 -1.18 4.96 -0.46
C HIS A 197 -1.45 6.33 0.16
N SER A 198 -1.62 6.42 1.49
CA SER A 198 -1.86 7.70 2.16
C SER A 198 -0.71 8.72 2.02
N GLN A 199 0.52 8.26 1.80
CA GLN A 199 1.69 9.12 1.64
C GLN A 199 1.96 9.51 0.17
N THR A 200 1.64 8.64 -0.78
CA THR A 200 2.05 8.78 -2.19
C THR A 200 0.89 9.04 -3.15
N GLY A 201 -0.34 8.70 -2.74
CA GLY A 201 -1.51 8.66 -3.62
C GLY A 201 -1.50 7.50 -4.61
N ILE A 202 -0.64 6.49 -4.43
CA ILE A 202 -0.54 5.28 -5.27
C ILE A 202 -1.21 4.13 -4.52
N ASP A 203 -2.35 3.65 -5.02
CA ASP A 203 -3.10 2.54 -4.43
C ASP A 203 -2.82 1.24 -5.20
N ILE A 204 -2.08 0.32 -4.57
CA ILE A 204 -1.76 -1.00 -5.13
C ILE A 204 -2.27 -2.05 -4.16
N HIS A 205 -3.21 -2.88 -4.61
CA HIS A 205 -3.68 -4.00 -3.80
C HIS A 205 -2.54 -5.00 -3.56
N PRO A 206 -2.35 -5.56 -2.35
CA PRO A 206 -1.23 -6.45 -2.05
C PRO A 206 -1.25 -7.77 -2.85
N GLY A 207 -2.41 -8.17 -3.39
CA GLY A 207 -2.55 -9.37 -4.24
C GLY A 207 -2.15 -9.21 -5.71
N VAL A 208 -1.75 -8.02 -6.15
CA VAL A 208 -1.32 -7.79 -7.54
C VAL A 208 -0.07 -8.60 -7.84
N SER A 209 0.04 -9.18 -9.04
CA SER A 209 1.30 -9.77 -9.51
C SER A 209 2.09 -8.73 -10.31
N ILE A 210 3.29 -8.35 -9.86
CA ILE A 210 4.15 -7.35 -10.51
C ILE A 210 5.53 -7.93 -10.79
N GLY A 211 5.93 -7.92 -12.07
CA GLY A 211 7.26 -8.26 -12.53
C GLY A 211 8.33 -7.23 -12.12
N LYS A 212 9.47 -7.26 -12.81
CA LYS A 212 10.63 -6.40 -12.50
C LYS A 212 10.69 -5.18 -13.43
N GLY A 213 11.37 -4.13 -12.99
CA GLY A 213 11.55 -2.92 -13.78
C GLY A 213 10.25 -2.13 -13.94
N LEU A 214 9.47 -2.02 -12.87
CA LEU A 214 8.29 -1.16 -12.83
C LEU A 214 8.72 0.28 -12.54
N MET A 215 8.41 1.17 -13.47
CA MET A 215 8.50 2.61 -13.27
C MET A 215 7.10 3.17 -13.02
N ILE A 216 6.93 3.84 -11.88
CA ILE A 216 5.79 4.69 -11.59
C ILE A 216 6.29 6.13 -11.53
N ASP A 217 5.85 6.95 -12.49
CA ASP A 217 6.23 8.37 -12.55
C ASP A 217 5.08 9.26 -12.09
N HIS A 218 5.41 10.22 -11.22
CA HIS A 218 4.52 11.07 -10.43
C HIS A 218 3.56 10.29 -9.49
N GLY A 219 2.80 9.34 -10.03
CA GLY A 219 2.09 8.29 -9.29
C GLY A 219 0.74 8.66 -8.69
N THR A 220 0.50 9.92 -8.31
CA THR A 220 -0.74 10.31 -7.63
C THR A 220 -2.00 9.91 -8.40
N GLY A 221 -2.92 9.21 -7.75
CA GLY A 221 -4.19 8.74 -8.32
C GLY A 221 -4.09 7.42 -9.09
N ILE A 222 -2.95 6.73 -9.05
CA ILE A 222 -2.86 5.36 -9.58
C ILE A 222 -3.69 4.42 -8.70
N VAL A 223 -4.47 3.53 -9.34
CA VAL A 223 -5.22 2.47 -8.67
C VAL A 223 -4.99 1.15 -9.41
N ILE A 224 -4.48 0.13 -8.70
CA ILE A 224 -4.21 -1.20 -9.25
C ILE A 224 -4.92 -2.26 -8.42
N GLY A 225 -5.94 -2.89 -9.00
CA GLY A 225 -6.80 -3.83 -8.29
C GLY A 225 -6.23 -5.25 -8.17
N GLU A 226 -6.72 -5.97 -7.16
CA GLU A 226 -6.19 -7.25 -6.65
C GLU A 226 -5.70 -8.25 -7.69
N THR A 227 -6.48 -8.54 -8.72
CA THR A 227 -6.15 -9.60 -9.68
C THR A 227 -5.42 -9.06 -10.92
N ALA A 228 -4.86 -7.85 -10.86
CA ALA A 228 -4.06 -7.32 -11.95
C ALA A 228 -2.75 -8.10 -12.09
N VAL A 229 -2.29 -8.25 -13.33
CA VAL A 229 -0.99 -8.85 -13.63
C VAL A 229 -0.18 -7.85 -14.44
N ILE A 230 0.96 -7.44 -13.92
CA ILE A 230 1.86 -6.47 -14.52
C ILE A 230 3.17 -7.21 -14.78
N LYS A 231 3.58 -7.33 -16.04
CA LYS A 231 4.83 -8.02 -16.41
C LYS A 231 6.04 -7.10 -16.23
N ASN A 232 7.10 -7.29 -17.02
CA ASN A 232 8.37 -6.60 -16.81
C ASN A 232 8.49 -5.31 -17.63
N GLN A 233 9.36 -4.39 -17.19
CA GLN A 233 9.68 -3.15 -17.90
C GLN A 233 8.46 -2.28 -18.22
N ILE A 234 7.58 -2.11 -17.22
CA ILE A 234 6.33 -1.36 -17.37
C ILE A 234 6.52 0.08 -16.91
N ARG A 235 5.89 1.03 -17.62
CA ARG A 235 5.83 2.43 -17.19
C ARG A 235 4.40 2.87 -16.99
N LEU A 236 4.09 3.32 -15.78
CA LEU A 236 2.80 3.88 -15.40
C LEU A 236 2.95 5.33 -14.98
N TYR A 237 2.06 6.18 -15.48
CA TYR A 237 1.98 7.60 -15.09
C TYR A 237 0.83 7.85 -14.13
N GLN A 238 0.74 9.06 -13.58
CA GLN A 238 -0.28 9.47 -12.62
C GLN A 238 -1.71 9.21 -13.10
N GLY A 239 -2.62 8.91 -12.16
CA GLY A 239 -4.05 8.73 -12.45
C GLY A 239 -4.40 7.47 -13.26
N VAL A 240 -3.45 6.57 -13.52
CA VAL A 240 -3.74 5.32 -14.24
C VAL A 240 -4.58 4.38 -13.38
N THR A 241 -5.69 3.87 -13.91
CA THR A 241 -6.53 2.87 -13.26
C THR A 241 -6.46 1.52 -13.98
N LEU A 242 -6.05 0.48 -13.26
CA LEU A 242 -6.12 -0.93 -13.67
C LEU A 242 -7.23 -1.61 -12.84
N GLY A 243 -8.47 -1.46 -13.29
CA GLY A 243 -9.68 -1.72 -12.50
C GLY A 243 -10.55 -2.87 -13.04
N ALA A 244 -11.70 -3.09 -12.40
CA ALA A 244 -12.70 -4.06 -12.83
C ALA A 244 -13.91 -3.38 -13.48
N LEU A 245 -14.59 -4.09 -14.39
CA LEU A 245 -15.93 -3.69 -14.87
C LEU A 245 -16.95 -4.08 -13.80
N SER A 246 -17.80 -3.14 -13.38
CA SER A 246 -18.89 -3.21 -12.37
C SER A 246 -18.96 -4.44 -11.43
N PRO A 247 -18.94 -4.24 -10.10
CA PRO A 247 -18.89 -5.32 -9.11
C PRO A 247 -20.09 -6.28 -9.08
N GLN A 248 -21.23 -6.00 -9.75
CA GLN A 248 -22.42 -6.87 -9.65
C GLN A 248 -22.15 -8.33 -10.04
N HIS A 249 -21.28 -8.59 -11.03
CA HIS A 249 -20.89 -9.96 -11.39
C HIS A 249 -19.69 -10.49 -10.58
N SER A 250 -18.84 -9.61 -10.05
CA SER A 250 -17.64 -9.97 -9.27
C SER A 250 -17.93 -10.23 -7.79
N LEU A 251 -19.04 -9.70 -7.25
CA LEU A 251 -19.52 -9.98 -5.89
C LEU A 251 -19.89 -11.46 -5.71
N ALA A 252 -20.25 -12.16 -6.79
CA ALA A 252 -20.61 -13.57 -6.73
C ALA A 252 -19.41 -14.51 -6.52
N ASN A 253 -18.21 -14.08 -6.93
CA ASN A 253 -16.98 -14.82 -6.67
C ASN A 253 -15.76 -13.86 -6.63
N PRO A 254 -15.32 -13.45 -5.44
CA PRO A 254 -14.20 -12.52 -5.28
C PRO A 254 -12.85 -13.11 -5.75
N ASN A 255 -12.76 -14.42 -5.99
CA ASN A 255 -11.52 -15.07 -6.43
C ASN A 255 -11.36 -15.07 -7.96
N LEU A 256 -12.34 -14.59 -8.73
CA LEU A 256 -12.23 -14.53 -10.18
C LEU A 256 -11.31 -13.38 -10.64
N LYS A 257 -10.50 -13.66 -11.65
CA LYS A 257 -9.74 -12.66 -12.43
C LYS A 257 -10.72 -11.63 -13.00
N ARG A 258 -10.44 -10.34 -12.75
CA ARG A 258 -11.35 -9.24 -13.09
C ARG A 258 -10.67 -7.91 -13.39
N HIS A 259 -9.36 -7.84 -13.19
CA HIS A 259 -8.53 -6.69 -13.52
C HIS A 259 -7.66 -7.00 -14.75
N PRO A 260 -6.96 -6.02 -15.33
CA PRO A 260 -6.19 -6.22 -16.57
C PRO A 260 -4.91 -7.06 -16.38
N THR A 261 -4.37 -7.53 -17.50
CA THR A 261 -3.01 -8.03 -17.65
C THR A 261 -2.24 -7.08 -18.56
N ILE A 262 -1.11 -6.58 -18.09
CA ILE A 262 -0.21 -5.66 -18.80
C ILE A 262 1.06 -6.42 -19.16
N GLU A 263 1.24 -6.73 -20.44
CA GLU A 263 2.41 -7.47 -20.93
C GLU A 263 3.69 -6.61 -20.95
N ASN A 264 4.83 -7.23 -21.21
CA ASN A 264 6.15 -6.60 -21.10
C ASN A 264 6.26 -5.29 -21.90
N ASN A 265 7.13 -4.37 -21.47
CA ASN A 265 7.50 -3.17 -22.21
C ASN A 265 6.33 -2.22 -22.55
N VAL A 266 5.21 -2.31 -21.82
CA VAL A 266 4.04 -1.44 -22.03
C VAL A 266 4.21 -0.11 -21.30
N ILE A 267 3.75 0.96 -21.95
CA ILE A 267 3.67 2.31 -21.38
C ILE A 267 2.20 2.73 -21.28
N VAL A 268 1.77 3.14 -20.09
CA VAL A 268 0.42 3.64 -19.82
C VAL A 268 0.50 5.07 -19.30
N TYR A 269 0.08 6.03 -20.15
CA TYR A 269 0.15 7.45 -19.85
C TYR A 269 -0.98 7.94 -18.94
N SER A 270 -0.79 9.16 -18.44
CA SER A 270 -1.59 9.81 -17.40
C SER A 270 -3.10 9.67 -17.60
N GLY A 271 -3.81 9.27 -16.56
CA GLY A 271 -5.28 9.24 -16.53
C GLY A 271 -5.92 8.13 -17.37
N ALA A 272 -5.15 7.24 -17.98
CA ALA A 272 -5.73 6.10 -18.69
C ALA A 272 -6.45 5.13 -17.73
N THR A 273 -7.59 4.62 -18.16
CA THR A 273 -8.43 3.69 -17.39
C THR A 273 -8.62 2.41 -18.19
N ILE A 274 -8.14 1.29 -17.65
CA ILE A 274 -8.19 -0.04 -18.27
C ILE A 274 -8.97 -0.96 -17.34
N LEU A 275 -10.12 -1.48 -17.81
CA LEU A 275 -11.07 -2.20 -16.97
C LEU A 275 -11.38 -3.61 -17.48
N GLY A 276 -11.49 -4.55 -16.54
CA GLY A 276 -11.89 -5.93 -16.80
C GLY A 276 -10.72 -6.87 -17.00
N ASP A 277 -11.01 -8.16 -17.20
CA ASP A 277 -10.03 -9.17 -17.59
C ASP A 277 -9.66 -9.00 -19.07
N VAL A 278 -8.78 -8.04 -19.33
CA VAL A 278 -8.28 -7.65 -20.65
C VAL A 278 -6.77 -7.71 -20.70
N VAL A 279 -6.20 -7.93 -21.88
CA VAL A 279 -4.76 -8.04 -22.08
C VAL A 279 -4.25 -6.87 -22.92
N ILE A 280 -3.28 -6.12 -22.39
CA ILE A 280 -2.55 -5.10 -23.13
C ILE A 280 -1.27 -5.73 -23.65
N GLY A 281 -1.21 -5.99 -24.96
CA GLY A 281 -0.10 -6.71 -25.58
C GLY A 281 1.26 -6.02 -25.46
N GLU A 282 2.32 -6.81 -25.49
CA GLU A 282 3.71 -6.38 -25.26
C GLU A 282 4.12 -5.20 -26.15
N GLY A 283 4.90 -4.27 -25.59
CA GLY A 283 5.45 -3.12 -26.31
C GLY A 283 4.40 -2.06 -26.70
N SER A 284 3.17 -2.20 -26.22
CA SER A 284 2.10 -1.25 -26.56
C SER A 284 2.20 0.06 -25.79
N ILE A 285 1.66 1.13 -26.38
CA ILE A 285 1.57 2.46 -25.78
C ILE A 285 0.10 2.84 -25.66
N ILE A 286 -0.33 3.12 -24.43
CA ILE A 286 -1.66 3.63 -24.10
C ILE A 286 -1.53 5.13 -23.78
N GLY A 287 -2.11 5.98 -24.63
CA GLY A 287 -2.13 7.43 -24.46
C GLY A 287 -2.92 7.89 -23.23
N GLY A 288 -2.73 9.16 -22.86
CA GLY A 288 -3.40 9.73 -21.70
C GLY A 288 -4.93 9.79 -21.86
N ASN A 289 -5.65 9.66 -20.75
CA ASN A 289 -7.13 9.66 -20.69
C ASN A 289 -7.83 8.60 -21.56
N VAL A 290 -7.09 7.60 -22.06
CA VAL A 290 -7.67 6.49 -22.83
C VAL A 290 -8.54 5.63 -21.91
N TRP A 291 -9.74 5.26 -22.38
CA TRP A 291 -10.63 4.32 -21.70
C TRP A 291 -10.67 2.99 -22.48
N LEU A 292 -10.19 1.91 -21.88
CA LEU A 292 -10.10 0.59 -22.53
C LEU A 292 -10.81 -0.50 -21.72
N THR A 293 -11.63 -1.28 -22.43
CA THR A 293 -12.40 -2.41 -21.87
C THR A 293 -12.31 -3.66 -22.76
N HIS A 294 -11.31 -3.72 -23.64
CA HIS A 294 -11.02 -4.86 -24.50
C HIS A 294 -9.51 -5.01 -24.70
N SER A 295 -9.07 -6.23 -24.98
CA SER A 295 -7.66 -6.53 -25.22
C SER A 295 -7.14 -5.88 -26.51
N ILE A 296 -5.85 -5.56 -26.53
CA ILE A 296 -5.15 -5.05 -27.72
C ILE A 296 -3.93 -5.92 -28.05
N GLN A 297 -3.58 -5.97 -29.33
CA GLN A 297 -2.44 -6.76 -29.82
C GLN A 297 -1.10 -6.12 -29.43
N PRO A 298 0.00 -6.88 -29.39
CA PRO A 298 1.34 -6.33 -29.17
C PRO A 298 1.71 -5.21 -30.15
N ASN A 299 2.60 -4.32 -29.72
CA ASN A 299 3.10 -3.16 -30.48
C ASN A 299 2.00 -2.19 -30.93
N SER A 300 0.87 -2.15 -30.21
CA SER A 300 -0.23 -1.24 -30.51
C SER A 300 0.02 0.16 -29.95
N ARG A 301 -0.58 1.16 -30.59
CA ARG A 301 -0.58 2.55 -30.14
C ARG A 301 -2.02 3.04 -30.05
N VAL A 302 -2.52 3.24 -28.84
CA VAL A 302 -3.90 3.65 -28.60
C VAL A 302 -3.91 5.09 -28.12
N PHE A 303 -4.58 5.96 -28.86
CA PHE A 303 -4.75 7.37 -28.52
C PHE A 303 -6.21 7.77 -28.73
N LEU A 304 -6.67 8.76 -27.96
CA LEU A 304 -7.95 9.40 -28.26
C LEU A 304 -7.84 10.07 -29.64
N LYS A 305 -8.86 9.88 -30.47
CA LYS A 305 -8.94 10.60 -31.74
C LYS A 305 -9.12 12.09 -31.43
N ASP A 306 -8.38 12.95 -32.13
CA ASP A 306 -8.54 14.39 -32.02
C ASP A 306 -10.02 14.75 -32.16
N VAL A 307 -10.53 15.46 -31.16
CA VAL A 307 -11.82 16.14 -31.28
C VAL A 307 -11.51 17.36 -32.16
N ASP A 308 -12.00 17.36 -33.40
CA ASP A 308 -11.87 18.50 -34.31
C ASP A 308 -12.26 19.80 -33.57
N SER A 309 -11.24 20.57 -33.21
CA SER A 309 -11.22 21.97 -32.75
C SER A 309 -12.57 22.57 -32.32
N ALA A 310 -12.91 22.46 -31.03
CA ALA A 310 -13.87 23.36 -30.38
C ALA A 310 -13.40 23.69 -28.95
N LEU A 311 -12.15 24.14 -28.80
CA LEU A 311 -11.71 24.74 -27.55
C LEU A 311 -12.35 26.13 -27.45
N GLU A 312 -13.34 26.28 -26.59
CA GLU A 312 -13.91 27.59 -26.28
C GLU A 312 -12.98 28.32 -25.29
N VAL A 313 -12.17 29.24 -25.82
CA VAL A 313 -11.35 30.13 -24.98
C VAL A 313 -12.17 31.37 -24.63
N ARG A 314 -12.66 31.45 -23.39
CA ARG A 314 -13.29 32.67 -22.86
C ARG A 314 -12.27 33.48 -22.07
N VAL A 315 -12.05 34.73 -22.47
CA VAL A 315 -11.24 35.68 -21.70
C VAL A 315 -12.12 36.24 -20.57
N LYS A 316 -11.59 36.18 -19.34
CA LYS A 316 -12.26 36.72 -18.14
C LYS A 316 -12.44 38.23 -18.32
N ALA A 317 -13.66 38.74 -18.30
CA ALA A 317 -13.90 40.18 -18.25
C ALA A 317 -13.33 40.72 -16.93
N ASN A 318 -12.54 41.80 -17.03
CA ASN A 318 -11.98 42.53 -15.88
C ASN A 318 -13.07 43.11 -14.99
#